data_AF-A0A967H9I2-F1
#
_entry.id   AF-A0A967H9I2-F1
#
_cell.length_a   1.000
_cell.length_b   1.000
_cell.length_c   1.000
_cell.angle_alpha   90.00
_cell.angle_beta   90.00
_cell.angle_gamma   90.00
#
_symmetry.space_group_name_H-M   'P 1'
#
loop_
_entity.id
_entity.type
_entity.pdbx_description
1 polymer ?
#
loop_
_entity_poly.entity_id
_entity_poly.type
_entity_poly.pdbx_seq_one_letter_code
_entity_poly.pdbx_strand_id
1 'polypeptide(L)'
;MQIRILSAADVRASIDMPAAIEVMRTAFSALAEGSATAPLRTAVETRHGVSLFMPAHLAGSESMGAKVVSVNPENAERGLPVIHAVVLVVDPVTGRTLALMDGTWLTALRTGAVGGLAADLLAREDAATVAVFGAGVQART
;
A
#
# COMPACT_ATOMS: atom_id res chain seq x y z
N MET A 1 12.24 -18.91 15.39
CA MET A 1 11.16 -18.36 14.54
C MET A 1 11.82 -17.75 13.32
N GLN A 2 11.44 -18.18 12.11
CA GLN A 2 12.03 -17.63 10.87
C GLN A 2 11.01 -16.65 10.26
N ILE A 3 11.39 -15.38 10.13
CA ILE A 3 10.58 -14.34 9.47
C ILE A 3 11.08 -14.24 8.03
N ARG A 4 10.15 -14.24 7.06
CA ARG A 4 10.52 -14.02 5.66
C ARG A 4 10.78 -12.54 5.41
N ILE A 5 11.93 -12.21 4.83
CA ILE A 5 12.25 -10.84 4.40
C ILE A 5 12.07 -10.76 2.90
N LEU A 6 11.27 -9.80 2.43
CA LEU A 6 11.01 -9.57 1.01
C LEU A 6 11.51 -8.19 0.61
N SER A 7 12.47 -8.14 -0.30
CA SER A 7 13.00 -6.91 -0.87
C SER A 7 12.01 -6.25 -1.83
N ALA A 8 12.31 -5.03 -2.26
CA ALA A 8 11.54 -4.37 -3.31
C ALA A 8 11.51 -5.17 -4.62
N ALA A 9 12.58 -5.92 -4.94
CA ALA A 9 12.63 -6.77 -6.12
C ALA A 9 11.67 -7.97 -5.98
N ASP A 10 11.62 -8.59 -4.81
CA ASP A 10 10.70 -9.70 -4.53
C ASP A 10 9.24 -9.26 -4.66
N VAL A 11 8.90 -8.08 -4.10
CA VAL A 11 7.54 -7.52 -4.18
C VAL A 11 7.17 -7.10 -5.61
N ARG A 12 8.12 -6.57 -6.39
CA ARG A 12 7.90 -6.23 -7.81
C ARG A 12 7.61 -7.46 -8.66
N ALA A 13 8.26 -8.57 -8.36
CA ALA A 13 8.09 -9.81 -9.11
C ALA A 13 6.83 -10.60 -8.72
N SER A 14 6.16 -10.25 -7.61
CA SER A 14 5.08 -11.08 -7.06
C SER A 14 3.69 -10.78 -7.60
N ILE A 15 3.46 -9.59 -8.18
CA ILE A 15 2.11 -9.16 -8.61
C ILE A 15 2.22 -8.06 -9.68
N ASP A 16 1.33 -8.11 -10.67
CA ASP A 16 1.21 -7.08 -11.71
C ASP A 16 0.06 -6.09 -11.41
N MET A 17 -0.04 -5.01 -12.21
CA MET A 17 -1.03 -3.95 -11.98
C MET A 17 -2.48 -4.44 -12.13
N PRO A 18 -2.86 -5.21 -13.17
CA PRO A 18 -4.22 -5.76 -13.28
C PRO A 18 -4.63 -6.59 -12.06
N ALA A 19 -3.76 -7.49 -11.59
CA ALA A 19 -4.04 -8.27 -10.38
C ALA A 19 -4.15 -7.37 -9.14
N ALA A 20 -3.30 -6.34 -9.02
CA ALA A 20 -3.39 -5.40 -7.92
C ALA A 20 -4.71 -4.61 -7.89
N ILE A 21 -5.26 -4.24 -9.06
CA ILE A 21 -6.57 -3.57 -9.18
C ILE A 21 -7.68 -4.48 -8.64
N GLU A 22 -7.68 -5.76 -9.03
CA GLU A 22 -8.70 -6.73 -8.55
C GLU A 22 -8.56 -7.05 -7.05
N VAL A 23 -7.34 -7.07 -6.52
CA VAL A 23 -7.12 -7.16 -5.07
C VAL A 23 -7.69 -5.93 -4.35
N MET A 24 -7.53 -4.72 -4.90
CA MET A 24 -8.15 -3.51 -4.34
C MET A 24 -9.68 -3.57 -4.40
N ARG A 25 -10.26 -4.08 -5.50
CA ARG A 25 -11.72 -4.29 -5.61
C ARG A 25 -12.22 -5.17 -4.47
N THR A 26 -11.58 -6.32 -4.26
CA THR A 26 -11.91 -7.26 -3.19
C THR A 26 -11.80 -6.59 -1.81
N ALA A 27 -10.72 -5.86 -1.55
CA ALA A 27 -10.49 -5.20 -0.27
C ALA A 27 -11.53 -4.11 0.04
N PHE A 28 -11.90 -3.29 -0.97
CA PHE A 28 -12.92 -2.26 -0.79
C PHE A 28 -14.33 -2.84 -0.64
N SER A 29 -14.68 -3.88 -1.39
CA SER A 29 -15.95 -4.59 -1.22
C SER A 29 -16.08 -5.13 0.20
N ALA A 30 -15.05 -5.82 0.69
CA ALA A 30 -15.06 -6.35 2.05
C ALA A 30 -15.14 -5.26 3.12
N LEU A 31 -14.48 -4.12 2.92
CA LEU A 31 -14.62 -2.97 3.81
C LEU A 31 -16.05 -2.43 3.82
N ALA A 32 -16.69 -2.31 2.65
CA ALA A 32 -18.07 -1.85 2.53
C ALA A 32 -19.08 -2.83 3.16
N GLU A 33 -18.79 -4.13 3.10
CA GLU A 33 -19.59 -5.21 3.69
C GLU A 33 -19.35 -5.41 5.19
N GLY A 34 -18.39 -4.69 5.79
CA GLY A 34 -18.03 -4.83 7.20
C GLY A 34 -17.20 -6.08 7.52
N SER A 35 -16.67 -6.75 6.50
CA SER A 35 -15.77 -7.90 6.61
C SER A 35 -14.28 -7.50 6.56
N ALA A 36 -13.96 -6.22 6.73
CA ALA A 36 -12.59 -5.75 6.94
C ALA A 36 -12.51 -4.79 8.13
N THR A 37 -11.44 -4.93 8.92
CA THR A 37 -11.08 -4.03 10.02
C THR A 37 -9.85 -3.23 9.62
N ALA A 38 -10.03 -1.93 9.40
CA ALA A 38 -8.95 -0.98 9.12
C ALA A 38 -9.16 0.29 9.98
N PRO A 39 -8.68 0.30 11.24
CA PRO A 39 -8.87 1.45 12.11
C PRO A 39 -8.16 2.69 11.57
N LEU A 40 -8.54 3.85 12.10
CA LEU A 40 -7.86 5.10 11.76
C LEU A 40 -6.37 4.99 12.06
N ARG A 41 -5.55 5.34 11.07
CA ARG A 41 -4.08 5.31 11.19
C ARG A 41 -3.61 6.17 12.37
N THR A 42 -2.56 5.71 13.05
CA THR A 42 -1.86 6.52 14.06
C THR A 42 -0.75 7.32 13.40
N ALA A 43 -0.67 8.61 13.69
CA ALA A 43 0.39 9.49 13.21
C ALA A 43 1.35 9.85 14.34
N VAL A 44 2.65 9.74 14.07
CA VAL A 44 3.72 10.22 14.95
C VAL A 44 4.51 11.27 14.18
N GLU A 45 4.44 12.51 14.64
CA GLU A 45 5.08 13.65 13.99
C GLU A 45 6.45 13.92 14.58
N THR A 46 7.33 14.42 13.73
CA THR A 46 8.64 14.96 14.08
C THR A 46 8.81 16.28 13.35
N ARG A 47 9.82 17.07 13.72
CA ARG A 47 10.15 18.30 12.96
C ARG A 47 10.49 18.05 11.49
N HIS A 48 10.84 16.81 11.12
CA HIS A 48 11.33 16.43 9.79
C HIS A 48 10.27 15.76 8.92
N GLY A 49 9.08 15.48 9.45
CA GLY A 49 8.05 14.71 8.76
C GLY A 49 7.22 13.84 9.71
N VAL A 50 6.46 12.91 9.13
CA VAL A 50 5.47 12.08 9.84
C VAL A 50 5.66 10.61 9.55
N SER A 51 5.47 9.76 10.56
CA SER A 51 5.35 8.31 10.39
C SER A 51 3.93 7.87 10.71
N LEU A 52 3.35 7.07 9.82
CA LEU A 52 1.99 6.57 9.90
C LEU A 52 2.00 5.05 10.12
N PHE A 53 1.22 4.61 11.10
CA PHE A 53 1.03 3.21 11.45
C PHE A 53 -0.38 2.80 11.02
N MET A 54 -0.46 1.83 10.12
CA MET A 54 -1.70 1.46 9.42
C MET A 54 -1.92 -0.06 9.52
N PRO A 55 -2.52 -0.55 10.61
CA PRO A 55 -2.92 -1.95 10.71
C PRO A 55 -4.20 -2.20 9.92
N ALA A 56 -4.34 -3.41 9.36
CA ALA A 56 -5.56 -3.88 8.74
C ALA A 56 -5.68 -5.40 8.84
N HIS A 57 -6.93 -5.87 8.88
CA HIS A 57 -7.27 -7.30 8.81
C HIS A 57 -8.51 -7.46 7.93
N LEU A 58 -8.47 -8.41 7.00
CA LEU A 58 -9.59 -8.79 6.16
C LEU A 58 -10.20 -10.08 6.70
N ALA A 59 -11.37 -9.99 7.33
CA ALA A 59 -12.05 -11.11 7.95
C ALA A 59 -12.43 -12.17 6.92
N GLY A 60 -12.28 -13.45 7.29
CA GLY A 60 -12.47 -14.58 6.36
C GLY A 60 -11.30 -14.84 5.43
N SER A 61 -10.17 -14.13 5.60
CA SER A 61 -8.92 -14.39 4.90
C SER A 61 -7.75 -14.52 5.89
N GLU A 62 -6.59 -14.98 5.40
CA GLU A 62 -5.34 -14.98 6.15
C GLU A 62 -4.61 -13.61 6.08
N SER A 63 -5.29 -12.55 5.61
CA SER A 63 -4.69 -11.24 5.37
C SER A 63 -4.77 -10.34 6.60
N MET A 64 -3.75 -10.40 7.45
CA MET A 64 -3.53 -9.46 8.55
C MET A 64 -2.13 -8.85 8.45
N GLY A 65 -2.04 -7.54 8.66
CA GLY A 65 -0.75 -6.86 8.62
C GLY A 65 -0.79 -5.43 9.10
N ALA A 66 0.39 -4.82 9.12
CA ALA A 66 0.54 -3.41 9.44
C ALA A 66 1.61 -2.78 8.55
N LYS A 67 1.27 -1.62 7.98
CA LYS A 67 2.23 -0.77 7.29
C LYS A 67 2.76 0.29 8.22
N VAL A 68 4.07 0.48 8.21
CA VAL A 68 4.73 1.69 8.73
C VAL A 68 5.25 2.45 7.54
N VAL A 69 4.82 3.70 7.37
CA VAL A 69 5.26 4.57 6.28
C VAL A 69 5.66 5.93 6.83
N SER A 70 6.85 6.38 6.46
CA SER A 70 7.39 7.69 6.80
C SER A 70 7.38 8.59 5.57
N VAL A 71 6.99 9.84 5.77
CA VAL A 71 7.00 10.90 4.75
C VAL A 71 7.87 12.04 5.27
N ASN A 72 9.03 12.23 4.63
CA ASN A 72 10.03 13.21 5.00
C ASN A 72 10.41 14.05 3.78
N PRO A 73 9.79 15.24 3.59
CA PRO A 73 10.01 16.06 2.38
C PRO A 73 11.48 16.45 2.15
N GLU A 74 12.22 16.76 3.22
CA GLU A 74 13.64 17.15 3.17
C GLU A 74 14.57 16.03 2.66
N ASN A 75 14.10 14.79 2.56
CA ASN A 75 14.91 13.71 1.97
C ASN A 75 15.31 14.00 0.52
N ALA A 76 14.51 14.79 -0.20
CA ALA A 76 14.84 15.21 -1.55
C ALA A 76 16.18 15.97 -1.61
N GLU A 77 16.46 16.83 -0.65
CA GLU A 77 17.73 17.58 -0.54
C GLU A 77 18.92 16.68 -0.22
N ARG A 78 18.64 15.51 0.37
CA ARG A 78 19.63 14.50 0.76
C ARG A 78 19.80 13.40 -0.29
N GLY A 79 19.13 13.50 -1.44
CA GLY A 79 19.13 12.46 -2.48
C GLY A 79 18.44 11.16 -2.07
N LEU A 80 17.56 11.20 -1.06
CA LEU A 80 16.81 10.06 -0.55
C LEU A 80 15.34 10.11 -1.01
N PRO A 81 14.65 8.95 -1.10
CA PRO A 81 13.20 8.93 -1.29
C PRO A 81 12.45 9.70 -0.20
N VAL A 82 11.44 10.48 -0.60
CA VAL A 82 10.55 11.19 0.36
C VAL A 82 9.72 10.21 1.18
N ILE A 83 9.42 9.03 0.63
CA ILE A 83 8.61 7.99 1.26
C ILE A 83 9.47 6.75 1.49
N HIS A 84 9.47 6.27 2.71
CA HIS A 84 10.01 4.96 3.08
C HIS A 84 8.92 4.17 3.79
N ALA A 85 8.77 2.89 3.45
CA ALA A 85 7.79 2.05 4.12
C ALA A 85 8.23 0.61 4.25
N VAL A 86 7.68 -0.05 5.26
CA VAL A 86 7.72 -1.50 5.45
C VAL A 86 6.32 -2.01 5.75
N VAL A 87 6.05 -3.25 5.36
CA VAL A 87 4.80 -3.95 5.71
C VAL A 87 5.13 -5.22 6.48
N LEU A 88 4.52 -5.36 7.64
CA LEU A 88 4.51 -6.57 8.45
C LEU A 88 3.30 -7.41 8.06
N VAL A 89 3.51 -8.71 7.85
CA VAL A 89 2.42 -9.69 7.70
C VAL A 89 2.37 -10.56 8.95
N VAL A 90 1.19 -10.72 9.50
CA VAL A 90 0.93 -11.43 10.75
C VAL A 90 -0.07 -12.53 10.46
N ASP A 91 0.19 -13.73 11.01
CA ASP A 91 -0.78 -14.81 11.03
C ASP A 91 -1.95 -14.39 11.95
N PRO A 92 -3.18 -14.25 11.44
CA PRO A 92 -4.32 -13.81 12.26
C PRO A 92 -4.75 -14.84 13.31
N VAL A 93 -4.35 -16.11 13.18
CA VAL A 93 -4.68 -17.19 14.11
C VAL A 93 -3.66 -17.26 15.25
N THR A 94 -2.37 -17.24 14.92
CA THR A 94 -1.31 -17.47 15.91
C THR A 94 -0.62 -16.19 16.41
N GLY A 95 -0.85 -15.06 15.73
CA GLY A 95 -0.16 -13.80 15.99
C GLY A 95 1.32 -13.80 15.58
N ARG A 96 1.80 -14.87 14.93
CA ARG A 96 3.21 -14.97 14.50
C ARG A 96 3.46 -14.07 13.32
N THR A 97 4.58 -13.35 13.36
CA THR A 97 5.08 -12.62 12.20
C THR A 97 5.49 -13.59 11.10
N LEU A 98 4.83 -13.48 9.94
CA LEU A 98 5.11 -14.28 8.76
C LEU A 98 6.18 -13.64 7.87
N ALA A 99 6.07 -12.33 7.65
CA ALA A 99 6.98 -11.61 6.77
C ALA A 99 7.16 -10.14 7.15
N LEU A 100 8.31 -9.59 6.74
CA LEU A 100 8.57 -8.16 6.64
C LEU A 100 8.97 -7.86 5.18
N MET A 101 8.24 -6.96 4.53
CA MET A 101 8.45 -6.66 3.11
C MET A 101 8.67 -5.16 2.86
N ASP A 102 9.37 -4.84 1.77
CA ASP A 102 9.46 -3.46 1.28
C ASP A 102 8.04 -2.90 1.05
N GLY A 103 7.71 -1.89 1.84
CA GLY A 103 6.44 -1.19 1.73
C GLY A 103 6.49 -0.01 0.76
N THR A 104 7.69 0.38 0.30
CA THR A 104 7.89 1.57 -0.53
C THR A 104 7.32 1.34 -1.92
N TRP A 105 7.75 0.27 -2.60
CA TRP A 105 7.18 -0.12 -3.89
C TRP A 105 5.72 -0.55 -3.74
N LEU A 106 5.40 -1.36 -2.71
CA LEU A 106 4.04 -1.82 -2.48
C LEU A 106 3.06 -0.65 -2.30
N THR A 107 3.50 0.44 -1.64
CA THR A 107 2.69 1.64 -1.48
C THR A 107 2.42 2.32 -2.82
N ALA A 108 3.41 2.40 -3.71
CA ALA A 108 3.20 2.96 -5.05
C ALA A 108 2.22 2.08 -5.86
N LEU A 109 2.51 0.78 -5.96
CA LEU A 109 1.68 -0.19 -6.68
C LEU A 109 0.21 -0.12 -6.25
N ARG A 110 -0.07 -0.26 -4.94
CA ARG A 110 -1.45 -0.28 -4.45
C ARG A 110 -2.13 1.08 -4.63
N THR A 111 -1.40 2.19 -4.60
CA THR A 111 -2.01 3.52 -4.78
C THR A 111 -2.42 3.72 -6.24
N GLY A 112 -1.56 3.34 -7.19
CA GLY A 112 -1.91 3.28 -8.61
C GLY A 112 -3.11 2.36 -8.85
N ALA A 113 -3.11 1.16 -8.25
CA ALA A 113 -4.21 0.20 -8.37
C ALA A 113 -5.56 0.74 -7.85
N VAL A 114 -5.58 1.49 -6.73
CA VAL A 114 -6.80 2.17 -6.27
C VAL A 114 -7.26 3.22 -7.30
N GLY A 115 -6.34 3.99 -7.87
CA GLY A 115 -6.65 4.93 -8.95
C GLY A 115 -7.21 4.24 -10.19
N GLY A 116 -6.62 3.12 -10.59
CA GLY A 116 -7.08 2.28 -11.70
C GLY A 116 -8.48 1.72 -11.47
N LEU A 117 -8.75 1.19 -10.28
CA LEU A 117 -10.09 0.74 -9.89
C LEU A 117 -11.11 1.88 -9.92
N ALA A 118 -10.75 3.05 -9.41
CA ALA A 118 -11.64 4.21 -9.43
C ALA A 118 -11.93 4.66 -10.88
N ALA A 119 -10.93 4.64 -11.77
CA ALA A 119 -11.11 4.94 -13.17
C ALA A 119 -12.00 3.91 -13.86
N ASP A 120 -11.78 2.61 -13.62
CA ASP A 120 -12.61 1.51 -14.15
C ASP A 120 -14.09 1.66 -13.77
N LEU A 121 -14.38 2.11 -12.54
CA LEU A 121 -15.75 2.27 -12.04
C LEU A 121 -16.41 3.61 -12.41
N LEU A 122 -15.64 4.68 -12.60
CA LEU A 122 -16.18 6.05 -12.62
C LEU A 122 -15.83 6.85 -13.88
N ALA A 123 -14.82 6.45 -14.65
CA ALA A 123 -14.49 7.14 -15.89
C ALA A 123 -15.53 6.83 -16.98
N ARG A 124 -15.60 7.69 -17.99
CA ARG A 124 -16.37 7.37 -19.20
C ARG A 124 -15.69 6.22 -19.94
N GLU A 125 -16.49 5.28 -20.46
CA GLU A 125 -15.99 4.13 -21.24
C GLU A 125 -15.17 4.56 -22.47
N ASP A 126 -15.41 5.76 -23.01
CA ASP A 126 -14.74 6.33 -24.18
C ASP A 126 -13.55 7.26 -23.84
N ALA A 127 -13.10 7.29 -22.58
CA ALA A 127 -11.99 8.13 -22.16
C ALA A 127 -10.67 7.71 -22.86
N ALA A 128 -10.11 8.61 -23.68
CA ALA A 128 -8.88 8.36 -24.44
C ALA A 128 -7.70 9.27 -24.06
N THR A 129 -7.92 10.29 -23.22
CA THR A 129 -6.89 11.27 -22.82
C THR A 129 -6.81 11.38 -21.31
N VAL A 130 -5.60 11.27 -20.76
CA VAL A 130 -5.32 11.47 -19.33
C VAL A 130 -4.39 12.66 -19.15
N ALA A 131 -4.72 13.54 -18.19
CA ALA A 131 -3.85 14.63 -17.76
C ALA A 131 -3.20 14.28 -16.42
N VAL A 132 -1.88 14.44 -16.33
CA VAL A 132 -1.10 14.10 -15.13
C VAL A 132 -0.45 15.36 -14.58
N PHE A 133 -0.86 15.75 -13.37
CA PHE A 133 -0.26 16.88 -12.65
C PHE A 133 0.71 16.37 -11.57
N GLY A 134 2.01 16.58 -11.82
CA GLY A 134 3.10 16.06 -11.00
C GLY A 134 3.62 14.71 -11.51
N ALA A 135 4.91 14.65 -11.86
CA ALA A 135 5.55 13.48 -12.49
C ALA A 135 6.38 12.63 -11.49
N GLY A 136 5.90 12.52 -10.25
CA GLY A 136 6.54 11.75 -9.19
C GLY A 136 6.35 10.23 -9.33
N VAL A 137 6.74 9.47 -8.30
CA VAL A 137 6.65 8.00 -8.30
C VAL A 137 5.23 7.50 -8.54
N GLN A 138 4.22 8.14 -7.92
CA GLN A 138 2.82 7.72 -8.04
C GLN A 138 2.23 7.94 -9.44
N ALA A 139 2.78 8.88 -10.23
CA ALA A 139 2.31 9.15 -11.59
C ALA A 139 2.71 8.06 -12.60
N ARG A 140 3.63 7.17 -12.21
CA ARG A 140 4.15 6.09 -13.06
C ARG A 140 3.42 4.76 -12.85
N THR A 141 2.66 4.65 -11.77
CA THR A 141 1.94 3.44 -11.35
C THR A 141 0.48 3.55 -11.71
#